data_AF-A0A9P8FHQ7-F1
#
_entry.id   AF-A0A9P8FHQ7-F1
#
_cell.length_a   1.000
_cell.length_b   1.000
_cell.length_c   1.000
_cell.angle_alpha   90.00
_cell.angle_beta   90.00
_cell.angle_gamma   90.00
#
_symmetry.space_group_name_H-M   'P 1'
#
loop_
_entity.id
_entity.type
_entity.pdbx_description
1 polymer ?
#
loop_
_entity_poly.entity_id
_entity_poly.type
_entity_poly.pdbx_seq_one_letter_code
_entity_poly.pdbx_strand_id
1 'polypeptide(L)'
;MLRRQPTKITLVQDDIAAYDANKLKKDQEKNQQQRTDLNSYGDSRFDPSRGPRKDTRTKEQRLAPLHTTNHVKRYGSGAPYWFSEITRQGKVAYGTNSSYVIWRNVMDYGAKGDGVTDDTDAINNATYDGNRCAYPCESQTTTPAIVYFPPGTYAVSRPLVMLYYTQFIGDANNLPVILGLPNFYGIALLDSDPYLSYGVSWWANQNNMWRQVRNFVLDIRQIPPGVANCLHWQVAQGTSLQN
;
A
#
# COMPACT_ATOMS: atom_id res chain seq x y z
N MET A 1 29.59 11.30 50.94
CA MET A 1 28.68 11.44 49.78
C MET A 1 27.27 11.09 50.21
N LEU A 2 26.40 12.10 50.40
CA LEU A 2 24.97 11.89 50.70
C LEU A 2 24.22 11.64 49.38
N ARG A 3 23.81 10.39 49.11
CA ARG A 3 22.88 10.10 48.01
C ARG A 3 21.46 10.47 48.46
N ARG A 4 20.84 11.44 47.78
CA ARG A 4 19.40 11.73 47.93
C ARG A 4 18.61 10.51 47.41
N GLN A 5 17.62 10.06 48.19
CA GLN A 5 16.67 9.02 47.79
C GLN A 5 15.84 9.50 46.59
N PRO A 6 15.54 8.63 45.60
CA PRO A 6 14.75 9.01 44.43
C PRO A 6 13.31 9.38 44.83
N THR A 7 12.82 10.50 44.30
CA THR A 7 11.44 10.97 44.50
C THR A 7 10.48 10.05 43.76
N LYS A 8 9.63 9.34 44.49
CA LYS A 8 8.59 8.47 43.91
C LYS A 8 7.43 9.34 43.46
N ILE A 9 7.34 9.63 42.17
CA ILE A 9 6.16 10.30 41.59
C ILE A 9 5.03 9.28 41.57
N THR A 10 3.98 9.54 42.35
CA THR A 10 2.77 8.71 42.37
C THR A 10 1.72 9.47 41.59
N LEU A 11 1.36 8.98 40.40
CA LEU A 11 0.28 9.54 39.59
C LEU A 11 -1.04 9.20 40.29
N VAL A 12 -1.86 10.21 40.56
CA VAL A 12 -3.21 9.97 41.10
C VAL A 12 -4.20 9.75 39.95
N GLN A 13 -5.34 9.13 40.25
CA GLN A 13 -6.35 8.79 39.25
C GLN A 13 -6.81 10.02 38.43
N ASP A 14 -6.80 11.19 39.04
CA ASP A 14 -7.15 12.46 38.40
C ASP A 14 -6.11 12.90 37.35
N ASP A 15 -4.82 12.61 37.57
CA ASP A 15 -3.75 12.89 36.60
C ASP A 15 -3.90 12.00 35.35
N ILE A 16 -4.32 10.75 35.56
CA ILE A 16 -4.58 9.78 34.49
C ILE A 16 -5.81 10.20 33.69
N ALA A 17 -6.90 10.57 34.37
CA ALA A 17 -8.11 11.04 33.71
C ALA A 17 -7.88 12.35 32.92
N ALA A 18 -7.09 13.27 33.45
CA ALA A 18 -6.71 14.50 32.76
C ALA A 18 -5.82 14.23 31.53
N TYR A 19 -4.92 13.25 31.62
CA TYR A 19 -4.12 12.79 30.48
C TYR A 19 -5.00 12.20 29.38
N ASP A 20 -5.93 11.30 29.72
CA ASP A 20 -6.81 10.63 28.78
C ASP A 20 -7.77 11.61 28.08
N ALA A 21 -8.34 12.56 28.82
CA ALA A 21 -9.21 13.59 28.25
C ALA A 21 -8.46 14.52 27.27
N ASN A 22 -7.21 14.89 27.60
CA ASN A 22 -6.38 15.70 26.71
C ASN A 22 -5.91 14.91 25.48
N LYS A 23 -5.67 13.61 25.62
CA LYS A 23 -5.38 12.72 24.50
C LYS A 23 -6.59 12.63 23.56
N LEU A 24 -7.78 12.41 24.09
CA LEU A 24 -9.02 12.32 23.32
C LEU A 24 -9.32 13.62 22.53
N LYS A 25 -9.12 14.79 23.15
CA LYS A 25 -9.30 16.09 22.47
C LYS A 25 -8.31 16.28 21.33
N LYS A 26 -7.03 15.97 21.55
CA LYS A 26 -6.01 16.04 20.49
C LYS A 26 -6.31 15.07 19.35
N ASP A 27 -6.85 13.90 19.66
CA ASP A 27 -7.22 12.91 18.64
C ASP A 27 -8.45 13.37 17.83
N GLN A 28 -9.40 14.07 18.46
CA GLN A 28 -10.54 14.69 17.76
C GLN A 28 -10.11 15.85 16.84
N GLU A 29 -9.24 16.74 17.32
CA GLU A 29 -8.70 17.86 16.52
C GLU A 29 -7.89 17.35 15.32
N LYS A 30 -7.07 16.31 15.52
CA LYS A 30 -6.32 15.63 14.44
C LYS A 30 -7.24 14.99 13.41
N ASN A 31 -8.30 14.31 13.84
CA ASN A 31 -9.29 13.70 12.94
C ASN A 31 -10.03 14.76 12.10
N GLN A 32 -10.26 15.96 12.65
CA GLN A 32 -10.90 17.05 11.93
C GLN A 32 -9.98 17.66 10.87
N GLN A 33 -8.70 17.88 11.20
CA GLN A 33 -7.67 18.35 10.27
C GLN A 33 -7.41 17.32 9.14
N GLN A 34 -7.41 16.04 9.48
CA GLN A 34 -7.21 14.95 8.53
C GLN A 34 -8.37 14.81 7.53
N ARG A 35 -9.61 15.09 7.96
CA ARG A 35 -10.77 15.15 7.06
C ARG A 35 -10.69 16.30 6.07
N THR A 36 -10.16 17.46 6.49
CA THR A 36 -9.95 18.59 5.57
C THR A 36 -8.86 18.31 4.55
N ASP A 37 -7.80 17.60 4.94
CA ASP A 37 -6.70 17.26 4.03
C ASP A 37 -7.13 16.18 3.02
N LEU A 38 -7.84 15.13 3.47
CA LEU A 38 -8.36 14.06 2.59
C LEU A 38 -9.39 14.57 1.57
N ASN A 39 -10.23 15.54 1.95
CA ASN A 39 -11.17 16.17 1.02
C ASN A 39 -10.45 16.95 -0.09
N SER A 40 -9.23 17.47 0.15
CA SER A 40 -8.44 18.13 -0.90
C SER A 40 -7.89 17.15 -1.95
N TYR A 41 -7.73 15.86 -1.61
CA TYR A 41 -7.25 14.81 -2.52
C TYR A 41 -8.35 14.20 -3.40
N GLY A 42 -9.63 14.44 -3.09
CA GLY A 42 -10.78 13.80 -3.74
C GLY A 42 -11.39 14.54 -4.93
N ASP A 43 -11.11 15.83 -5.12
CA ASP A 43 -11.96 16.70 -5.96
C ASP A 43 -11.42 16.98 -7.38
N SER A 44 -10.26 16.45 -7.77
CA SER A 44 -9.63 16.81 -9.05
C SER A 44 -9.89 15.85 -10.22
N ARG A 45 -10.79 14.88 -10.10
CA ARG A 45 -10.97 13.81 -11.12
C ARG A 45 -12.38 13.60 -11.67
N PHE A 46 -13.32 14.51 -11.44
CA PHE A 46 -14.61 14.47 -12.15
C PHE A 46 -14.63 15.51 -13.27
N ASP A 47 -14.37 15.07 -14.50
CA ASP A 47 -14.64 15.83 -15.72
C ASP A 47 -16.05 15.45 -16.23
N PRO A 48 -17.09 16.24 -15.95
CA PRO A 48 -18.47 15.94 -16.35
C PRO A 48 -18.69 15.98 -17.87
N SER A 49 -17.70 16.41 -18.67
CA SER A 49 -17.78 16.41 -20.14
C SER A 49 -17.51 15.04 -20.78
N ARG A 50 -16.93 14.10 -20.04
CA ARG A 50 -16.64 12.73 -20.52
C ARG A 50 -17.78 11.79 -20.13
N GLY A 51 -18.63 11.46 -21.10
CA GLY A 51 -19.69 10.46 -20.91
C GLY A 51 -19.15 9.10 -20.43
N PRO A 52 -20.02 8.23 -19.87
CA PRO A 52 -19.61 6.94 -19.31
C PRO A 52 -18.90 6.10 -20.37
N ARG A 53 -17.70 5.59 -20.04
CA ARG A 53 -16.96 4.67 -20.91
C ARG A 53 -17.85 3.46 -21.22
N LYS A 54 -18.08 3.18 -22.50
CA LYS A 54 -18.80 1.98 -22.95
C LYS A 54 -18.08 0.73 -22.44
N ASP A 55 -18.81 -0.13 -21.74
CA ASP A 55 -18.30 -1.40 -21.21
C ASP A 55 -18.15 -2.45 -22.33
N THR A 56 -16.91 -2.73 -22.70
CA THR A 56 -16.53 -3.67 -23.78
C THR A 56 -16.15 -5.07 -23.28
N ARG A 57 -16.40 -5.41 -22.00
CA ARG A 57 -15.97 -6.70 -21.41
C ARG A 57 -16.77 -7.91 -21.93
N THR A 58 -16.08 -9.02 -22.15
CA THR A 58 -16.64 -10.34 -22.51
C THR A 58 -17.47 -10.96 -21.36
N LYS A 59 -18.29 -11.98 -21.66
CA LYS A 59 -19.17 -12.63 -20.66
C LYS A 59 -18.40 -13.24 -19.48
N GLU A 60 -17.22 -13.82 -19.73
CA GLU A 60 -16.34 -14.38 -18.70
C GLU A 60 -15.68 -13.27 -17.86
N GLN A 61 -15.27 -12.15 -18.48
CA GLN A 61 -14.74 -10.97 -17.77
C GLN A 61 -15.79 -10.25 -16.89
N ARG A 62 -17.09 -10.46 -17.15
CA ARG A 62 -18.18 -9.94 -16.29
C ARG A 62 -18.46 -10.80 -15.06
N LEU A 63 -18.08 -12.08 -15.11
CA LEU A 63 -18.23 -13.02 -13.99
C LEU A 63 -17.02 -12.98 -13.04
N ALA A 64 -15.89 -12.48 -13.52
CA ALA A 64 -14.70 -12.27 -12.71
C ALA A 64 -14.86 -11.02 -11.82
N PRO A 65 -14.29 -11.01 -10.59
CA PRO A 65 -14.30 -9.83 -9.72
C PRO A 65 -13.75 -8.58 -10.41
N LEU A 66 -14.16 -7.38 -9.98
CA LEU A 66 -13.53 -6.13 -10.41
C LEU A 66 -12.00 -6.22 -10.23
N HIS A 67 -11.24 -5.65 -11.17
CA HIS A 67 -9.77 -5.64 -11.20
C HIS A 67 -9.07 -6.99 -11.48
N THR A 68 -9.67 -7.79 -12.35
CA THR A 68 -9.13 -9.07 -12.81
C THR A 68 -9.09 -9.20 -14.34
N THR A 69 -9.25 -8.10 -15.08
CA THR A 69 -9.62 -8.16 -16.50
C THR A 69 -8.61 -7.52 -17.46
N ASN A 70 -7.74 -6.61 -16.99
CA ASN A 70 -6.68 -6.01 -17.81
C ASN A 70 -5.41 -6.85 -17.78
N HIS A 71 -5.49 -8.04 -18.38
CA HIS A 71 -4.33 -8.86 -18.69
C HIS A 71 -3.88 -8.55 -20.12
N VAL A 72 -2.93 -7.63 -20.28
CA VAL A 72 -2.21 -7.54 -21.55
C VAL A 72 -1.19 -8.67 -21.55
N LYS A 73 -1.38 -9.70 -22.38
CA LYS A 73 -0.36 -10.74 -22.61
C LYS A 73 0.91 -10.06 -23.12
N ARG A 74 1.88 -9.84 -22.24
CA ARG A 74 3.21 -9.36 -22.63
C ARG A 74 4.17 -10.54 -22.54
N TYR A 75 4.60 -11.00 -23.71
CA TYR A 75 5.50 -12.13 -23.86
C TYR A 75 6.95 -11.66 -23.69
N GLY A 76 7.65 -12.28 -22.75
CA GLY A 76 9.09 -12.48 -22.84
C GLY A 76 9.38 -13.98 -22.67
N SER A 77 10.15 -14.54 -23.59
CA SER A 77 10.63 -15.94 -23.76
C SER A 77 9.67 -17.15 -23.56
N GLY A 78 8.43 -16.97 -23.10
CA GLY A 78 7.51 -18.08 -22.81
C GLY A 78 6.11 -17.64 -22.39
N ALA A 79 5.28 -18.61 -22.03
CA ALA A 79 3.89 -18.42 -21.60
C ALA A 79 3.77 -17.41 -20.44
N PRO A 80 2.61 -16.71 -20.29
CA PRO A 80 2.38 -15.82 -19.16
C PRO A 80 2.57 -16.56 -17.83
N TYR A 81 3.09 -15.89 -16.80
CA TYR A 81 3.19 -16.47 -15.47
C TYR A 81 1.81 -16.98 -15.05
N TRP A 82 1.66 -18.26 -14.72
CA TRP A 82 0.36 -18.90 -14.41
C TRP A 82 -0.45 -18.11 -13.39
N PHE A 83 0.27 -17.42 -12.49
CA PHE A 83 -0.30 -16.63 -11.44
C PHE A 83 -1.05 -15.40 -11.95
N SER A 84 -0.93 -14.99 -13.20
CA SER A 84 -1.76 -13.97 -13.84
C SER A 84 -3.00 -14.56 -14.51
N GLU A 85 -2.92 -15.79 -15.02
CA GLU A 85 -4.01 -16.44 -15.78
C GLU A 85 -4.99 -17.24 -14.90
N ILE A 86 -4.57 -17.68 -13.72
CA ILE A 86 -5.43 -18.52 -12.86
C ILE A 86 -6.72 -17.79 -12.47
N THR A 87 -7.85 -18.51 -12.54
CA THR A 87 -9.16 -17.97 -12.18
C THR A 87 -9.18 -17.49 -10.73
N ARG A 88 -9.68 -16.26 -10.49
CA ARG A 88 -9.77 -15.67 -9.15
C ARG A 88 -11.04 -16.10 -8.44
N GLN A 89 -10.89 -16.97 -7.46
CA GLN A 89 -12.00 -17.52 -6.66
C GLN A 89 -11.83 -17.25 -5.17
N GLY A 90 -10.73 -16.58 -4.77
CA GLY A 90 -10.43 -16.28 -3.37
C GLY A 90 -11.47 -15.35 -2.75
N LYS A 91 -11.84 -15.64 -1.49
CA LYS A 91 -12.75 -14.84 -0.67
C LYS A 91 -12.22 -14.74 0.76
N VAL A 92 -12.52 -13.63 1.42
CA VAL A 92 -12.23 -13.47 2.85
C VAL A 92 -13.40 -14.05 3.66
N ALA A 93 -13.22 -15.24 4.22
CA ALA A 93 -14.30 -15.96 4.93
C ALA A 93 -14.88 -15.17 6.12
N TYR A 94 -14.04 -14.41 6.82
CA TYR A 94 -14.43 -13.60 7.99
C TYR A 94 -14.49 -12.10 7.68
N GLY A 95 -14.51 -11.72 6.39
CA GLY A 95 -14.64 -10.33 5.98
C GLY A 95 -16.11 -9.88 5.99
N THR A 96 -16.35 -8.60 6.23
CA THR A 96 -17.70 -8.01 6.21
C THR A 96 -18.12 -7.52 4.82
N ASN A 97 -17.18 -7.40 3.88
CA ASN A 97 -17.44 -6.96 2.51
C ASN A 97 -17.48 -8.18 1.56
N SER A 98 -18.68 -8.56 1.12
CA SER A 98 -18.90 -9.68 0.19
C SER A 98 -18.31 -9.47 -1.20
N SER A 99 -18.05 -8.22 -1.57
CA SER A 99 -17.42 -7.81 -2.83
C SER A 99 -15.93 -7.51 -2.68
N TYR A 100 -15.31 -7.88 -1.54
CA TYR A 100 -13.89 -7.64 -1.30
C TYR A 100 -13.01 -8.36 -2.32
N VAL A 101 -12.13 -7.61 -2.97
CA VAL A 101 -11.20 -8.12 -3.96
C VAL A 101 -9.88 -8.46 -3.28
N ILE A 102 -9.41 -9.72 -3.33
CA ILE A 102 -8.08 -10.10 -2.80
C ILE A 102 -6.99 -9.86 -3.85
N TRP A 103 -7.28 -10.21 -5.10
CA TRP A 103 -6.35 -10.14 -6.22
C TRP A 103 -6.49 -8.83 -6.99
N ARG A 104 -5.39 -8.09 -7.12
CA ARG A 104 -5.40 -6.76 -7.72
C ARG A 104 -4.26 -6.65 -8.71
N ASN A 105 -4.55 -6.56 -10.00
CA ASN A 105 -3.54 -6.26 -11.01
C ASN A 105 -3.41 -4.74 -11.13
N VAL A 106 -2.19 -4.20 -10.99
CA VAL A 106 -1.96 -2.73 -11.01
C VAL A 106 -2.45 -2.06 -12.31
N MET A 107 -2.49 -2.78 -13.43
CA MET A 107 -3.01 -2.30 -14.70
C MET A 107 -4.54 -2.07 -14.68
N ASP A 108 -5.27 -2.78 -13.82
CA ASP A 108 -6.70 -2.54 -13.59
C ASP A 108 -6.97 -1.28 -12.76
N TYR A 109 -5.94 -0.70 -12.14
CA TYR A 109 -6.00 0.57 -11.40
C TYR A 109 -5.38 1.74 -12.17
N GLY A 110 -4.99 1.51 -13.43
CA GLY A 110 -4.55 2.55 -14.36
C GLY A 110 -3.05 2.61 -14.62
N ALA A 111 -2.25 1.73 -14.01
CA ALA A 111 -0.81 1.67 -14.27
C ALA A 111 -0.55 1.39 -15.76
N LYS A 112 0.58 1.87 -16.29
CA LYS A 112 0.98 1.70 -17.69
C LYS A 112 2.16 0.74 -17.84
N GLY A 113 3.09 0.74 -16.90
CA GLY A 113 4.30 -0.06 -16.95
C GLY A 113 5.15 0.23 -18.20
N ASP A 114 5.19 1.49 -18.64
CA ASP A 114 5.90 1.96 -19.84
C ASP A 114 7.23 2.68 -19.54
N GLY A 115 7.56 2.87 -18.26
CA GLY A 115 8.78 3.54 -17.78
C GLY A 115 8.75 5.06 -17.88
N VAL A 116 7.64 5.66 -18.31
CA VAL A 116 7.49 7.12 -18.51
C VAL A 116 6.31 7.68 -17.74
N THR A 117 5.16 7.01 -17.79
CA THR A 117 3.99 7.40 -17.02
C THR A 117 4.24 7.15 -15.53
N ASP A 118 3.98 8.17 -14.70
CA ASP A 118 4.03 8.00 -13.25
C ASP A 118 2.87 7.10 -12.78
N ASP A 119 3.22 5.87 -12.41
CA ASP A 119 2.28 4.82 -12.01
C ASP A 119 2.00 4.81 -10.50
N THR A 120 2.55 5.76 -9.75
CA THR A 120 2.52 5.74 -8.27
C THR A 120 1.10 5.71 -7.71
N ASP A 121 0.20 6.55 -8.26
CA ASP A 121 -1.19 6.62 -7.82
C ASP A 121 -1.94 5.33 -8.15
N ALA A 122 -1.74 4.78 -9.34
CA ALA A 122 -2.41 3.54 -9.74
C ALA A 122 -2.02 2.36 -8.83
N ILE A 123 -0.73 2.22 -8.53
CA ILE A 123 -0.23 1.14 -7.67
C ILE A 123 -0.68 1.32 -6.21
N ASN A 124 -0.65 2.55 -5.70
CA ASN A 124 -1.19 2.82 -4.36
C ASN A 124 -2.71 2.57 -4.32
N ASN A 125 -3.48 3.01 -5.31
CA ASN A 125 -4.92 2.71 -5.37
C ASN A 125 -5.21 1.20 -5.34
N ALA A 126 -4.40 0.39 -6.04
CA ALA A 126 -4.49 -1.06 -5.91
C ALA A 126 -4.24 -1.50 -4.47
N THR A 127 -3.26 -0.93 -3.77
CA THR A 127 -3.00 -1.32 -2.37
C THR A 127 -4.09 -0.89 -1.39
N TYR A 128 -4.73 0.27 -1.61
CA TYR A 128 -5.76 0.83 -0.70
C TYR A 128 -7.18 0.30 -0.93
N ASP A 129 -7.46 -0.27 -2.10
CA ASP A 129 -8.82 -0.71 -2.45
C ASP A 129 -9.39 -1.76 -1.48
N GLY A 130 -10.65 -1.54 -1.09
CA GLY A 130 -11.39 -2.41 -0.20
C GLY A 130 -11.37 -2.02 1.28
N ASN A 131 -11.14 -0.75 1.63
CA ASN A 131 -11.13 -0.22 3.02
C ASN A 131 -10.26 -1.05 3.95
N ARG A 132 -8.99 -1.16 3.60
CA ARG A 132 -8.03 -2.05 4.25
C ARG A 132 -7.44 -1.43 5.52
N CYS A 133 -6.64 -2.23 6.23
CA CYS A 133 -5.92 -1.80 7.42
C CYS A 133 -4.77 -0.84 7.08
N ALA A 134 -5.12 0.43 6.93
CA ALA A 134 -4.25 1.60 6.92
C ALA A 134 -4.34 2.31 8.29
N TYR A 135 -3.43 3.26 8.59
CA TYR A 135 -3.52 4.05 9.81
C TYR A 135 -4.94 4.62 10.02
N PRO A 136 -5.52 4.55 11.24
CA PRO A 136 -4.92 4.12 12.51
C PRO A 136 -5.13 2.63 12.86
N CYS A 137 -5.40 1.76 11.89
CA CYS A 137 -5.57 0.32 12.13
C CYS A 137 -4.26 -0.33 12.61
N GLU A 138 -4.29 -0.94 13.80
CA GLU A 138 -3.12 -1.58 14.41
C GLU A 138 -2.72 -2.91 13.74
N SER A 139 -3.71 -3.72 13.34
CA SER A 139 -3.53 -4.97 12.60
C SER A 139 -4.88 -5.50 12.09
N GLN A 140 -4.89 -6.30 11.03
CA GLN A 140 -6.11 -6.97 10.56
C GLN A 140 -5.79 -8.20 9.71
N THR A 141 -6.59 -9.26 9.84
CA THR A 141 -6.47 -10.51 9.05
C THR A 141 -7.57 -10.69 8.00
N THR A 142 -8.58 -9.82 8.02
CA THR A 142 -9.78 -9.90 7.16
C THR A 142 -9.71 -8.98 5.93
N THR A 143 -8.55 -8.37 5.65
CA THR A 143 -8.35 -7.53 4.45
C THR A 143 -7.01 -7.83 3.74
N PRO A 144 -6.73 -9.10 3.39
CA PRO A 144 -5.49 -9.45 2.68
C PRO A 144 -5.47 -8.92 1.25
N ALA A 145 -4.30 -8.54 0.77
CA ALA A 145 -4.12 -8.12 -0.62
C ALA A 145 -2.97 -8.83 -1.31
N ILE A 146 -3.23 -9.29 -2.53
CA ILE A 146 -2.21 -9.61 -3.51
C ILE A 146 -2.26 -8.51 -4.56
N VAL A 147 -1.22 -7.68 -4.60
CA VAL A 147 -1.00 -6.65 -5.62
C VAL A 147 -0.01 -7.21 -6.63
N TYR A 148 -0.51 -7.51 -7.82
CA TYR A 148 0.23 -8.15 -8.89
C TYR A 148 0.69 -7.16 -9.94
N PHE A 149 1.95 -7.33 -10.36
CA PHE A 149 2.63 -6.48 -11.33
C PHE A 149 3.00 -7.31 -12.57
N PRO A 150 2.26 -7.16 -13.69
CA PRO A 150 2.66 -7.72 -14.97
C PRO A 150 4.05 -7.20 -15.43
N PRO A 151 4.68 -7.83 -16.43
CA PRO A 151 5.94 -7.35 -16.99
C PRO A 151 5.84 -5.90 -17.49
N GLY A 152 6.81 -5.07 -17.11
CA GLY A 152 6.86 -3.66 -17.47
C GLY A 152 7.80 -2.87 -16.56
N THR A 153 7.96 -1.58 -16.88
CA THR A 153 8.70 -0.63 -16.04
C THR A 153 7.72 0.37 -15.45
N TYR A 154 7.58 0.38 -14.15
CA TYR A 154 6.65 1.25 -13.44
C TYR A 154 7.43 2.42 -12.84
N ALA A 155 7.34 3.58 -13.48
CA ALA A 155 7.98 4.78 -12.98
C ALA A 155 7.19 5.34 -11.79
N VAL A 156 7.88 5.67 -10.69
CA VAL A 156 7.25 6.15 -9.44
C VAL A 156 7.96 7.38 -8.89
N SER A 157 7.20 8.32 -8.34
CA SER A 157 7.70 9.58 -7.75
C SER A 157 7.61 9.65 -6.23
N ARG A 158 6.93 8.69 -5.60
CA ARG A 158 6.78 8.61 -4.13
C ARG A 158 6.62 7.15 -3.67
N PRO A 159 6.71 6.86 -2.36
CA PRO A 159 6.66 5.48 -1.88
C PRO A 159 5.38 4.76 -2.28
N LEU A 160 5.56 3.50 -2.66
CA LEU A 160 4.49 2.52 -2.79
C LEU A 160 4.24 1.94 -1.40
N VAL A 161 3.16 2.38 -0.77
CA VAL A 161 2.83 2.00 0.61
C VAL A 161 2.24 0.62 0.60
N MET A 162 2.92 -0.32 1.25
CA MET A 162 2.39 -1.64 1.50
C MET A 162 1.53 -1.56 2.75
N LEU A 163 0.20 -1.72 2.63
CA LEU A 163 -0.66 -1.80 3.83
C LEU A 163 -0.49 -3.13 4.57
N TYR A 164 -1.01 -3.22 5.78
CA TYR A 164 -0.97 -4.45 6.58
C TYR A 164 -1.51 -5.64 5.79
N TYR A 165 -0.90 -6.82 5.91
CA TYR A 165 -1.31 -8.04 5.20
C TYR A 165 -1.29 -7.94 3.65
N THR A 166 -0.24 -7.31 3.09
CA THR A 166 -0.09 -7.10 1.64
C THR A 166 1.07 -7.89 1.04
N GLN A 167 0.84 -8.52 -0.10
CA GLN A 167 1.85 -9.16 -0.94
C GLN A 167 1.99 -8.38 -2.25
N PHE A 168 3.18 -7.85 -2.51
CA PHE A 168 3.58 -7.34 -3.82
C PHE A 168 4.24 -8.48 -4.59
N ILE A 169 3.66 -8.83 -5.74
CA ILE A 169 4.11 -9.98 -6.53
C ILE A 169 4.28 -9.55 -7.97
N GLY A 170 5.53 -9.52 -8.43
CA GLY A 170 5.83 -9.34 -9.84
C GLY A 170 5.67 -10.63 -10.64
N ASP A 171 5.55 -10.48 -11.96
CA ASP A 171 5.65 -11.59 -12.89
C ASP A 171 6.99 -12.31 -12.76
N ALA A 172 6.96 -13.62 -12.49
CA ALA A 172 8.16 -14.41 -12.26
C ALA A 172 8.93 -14.76 -13.55
N ASN A 173 8.27 -14.71 -14.70
CA ASN A 173 8.88 -15.05 -15.99
C ASN A 173 9.60 -13.84 -16.58
N ASN A 174 9.08 -12.62 -16.35
CA ASN A 174 9.70 -11.37 -16.77
C ASN A 174 9.54 -10.31 -15.68
N LEU A 175 10.59 -10.15 -14.86
CA LEU A 175 10.55 -9.32 -13.66
C LEU A 175 10.15 -7.87 -14.00
N PRO A 176 9.08 -7.33 -13.39
CA PRO A 176 8.79 -5.91 -13.49
C PRO A 176 9.86 -5.07 -12.79
N VAL A 177 10.11 -3.89 -13.35
CA VAL A 177 11.02 -2.89 -12.80
C VAL A 177 10.21 -1.82 -12.07
N ILE A 178 10.50 -1.56 -10.79
CA ILE A 178 10.05 -0.35 -10.11
C ILE A 178 11.16 0.69 -10.26
N LEU A 179 10.88 1.73 -11.05
CA LEU A 179 11.84 2.77 -11.39
C LEU A 179 11.55 4.04 -10.60
N GLY A 180 12.46 4.44 -9.73
CA GLY A 180 12.39 5.74 -9.06
C GLY A 180 12.68 6.90 -10.02
N LEU A 181 11.75 7.83 -10.15
CA LEU A 181 11.92 9.03 -10.97
C LEU A 181 12.95 10.01 -10.37
N PRO A 182 13.60 10.87 -11.17
CA PRO A 182 14.59 11.82 -10.66
C PRO A 182 14.10 12.77 -9.56
N ASN A 183 12.80 13.06 -9.55
CA ASN A 183 12.13 13.90 -8.55
C ASN A 183 11.50 13.08 -7.40
N PHE A 184 11.89 11.81 -7.24
CA PHE A 184 11.35 10.96 -6.20
C PHE A 184 11.56 11.58 -4.81
N TYR A 185 10.52 11.55 -3.98
CA TYR A 185 10.59 11.95 -2.59
C TYR A 185 10.04 10.84 -1.69
N GLY A 186 10.66 10.60 -0.53
CA GLY A 186 10.20 9.61 0.44
C GLY A 186 11.31 8.68 0.92
N ILE A 187 11.03 7.90 1.96
CA ILE A 187 12.04 7.07 2.63
C ILE A 187 12.57 5.93 1.74
N ALA A 188 11.70 5.33 0.92
CA ALA A 188 12.05 4.23 0.02
C ALA A 188 11.02 4.04 -1.10
N LEU A 189 11.40 3.34 -2.18
CA LEU A 189 10.46 2.95 -3.25
C LEU A 189 9.28 2.14 -2.69
N LEU A 190 9.55 1.11 -1.89
CA LEU A 190 8.52 0.36 -1.17
C LEU A 190 8.61 0.65 0.32
N ASP A 191 7.47 0.99 0.92
CA ASP A 191 7.37 1.33 2.34
C ASP A 191 6.40 0.39 3.06
N SER A 192 6.94 -0.43 3.97
CA SER A 192 6.14 -1.37 4.75
C SER A 192 5.59 -0.80 6.05
N ASP A 193 6.03 0.40 6.46
CA ASP A 193 5.63 1.01 7.74
C ASP A 193 5.85 2.53 7.71
N PRO A 194 4.95 3.31 7.07
CA PRO A 194 5.13 4.74 6.95
C PRO A 194 5.23 5.44 8.30
N TYR A 195 6.06 6.48 8.36
CA TYR A 195 6.16 7.35 9.54
C TYR A 195 5.24 8.56 9.40
N LEU A 196 4.52 8.85 10.47
CA LEU A 196 3.88 10.14 10.72
C LEU A 196 4.89 11.12 11.34
N SER A 197 4.44 12.36 11.52
CA SER A 197 5.19 13.36 12.30
C SER A 197 5.61 12.82 13.67
N TYR A 198 6.77 13.27 14.15
CA TYR A 198 7.39 12.81 15.40
C TYR A 198 7.82 11.34 15.40
N GLY A 199 7.94 10.69 14.24
CA GLY A 199 8.50 9.34 14.12
C GLY A 199 7.54 8.24 14.57
N VAL A 200 6.23 8.50 14.56
CA VAL A 200 5.21 7.50 14.87
C VAL A 200 4.94 6.64 13.64
N SER A 201 5.30 5.36 13.70
CA SER A 201 5.00 4.37 12.66
C SER A 201 3.49 4.10 12.55
N TRP A 202 3.02 3.67 11.37
CA TRP A 202 1.63 3.24 11.17
C TRP A 202 1.29 1.98 11.95
N TRP A 203 2.24 1.05 12.05
CA TRP A 203 2.12 -0.17 12.84
C TRP A 203 3.22 -0.23 13.89
N ALA A 204 2.96 -0.88 15.02
CA ALA A 204 4.04 -1.26 15.91
C ALA A 204 4.92 -2.27 15.18
N ASN A 205 6.23 -1.99 15.08
CA ASN A 205 7.13 -2.80 14.26
C ASN A 205 7.13 -4.29 14.65
N GLN A 206 6.97 -4.62 15.94
CA GLN A 206 6.88 -6.00 16.45
C GLN A 206 5.60 -6.71 16.03
N ASN A 207 4.58 -5.98 15.58
CA ASN A 207 3.27 -6.48 15.15
C ASN A 207 3.06 -6.34 13.63
N ASN A 208 4.04 -5.85 12.87
CA ASN A 208 3.91 -5.61 11.43
C ASN A 208 4.15 -6.89 10.60
N MET A 209 3.17 -7.79 10.66
CA MET A 209 3.22 -9.16 10.12
C MET A 209 2.69 -9.29 8.68
N TRP A 210 2.84 -10.49 8.09
CA TRP A 210 2.14 -10.98 6.89
C TRP A 210 2.34 -10.18 5.60
N ARG A 211 3.60 -9.97 5.21
CA ARG A 211 3.98 -9.20 4.01
C ARG A 211 4.88 -10.01 3.09
N GLN A 212 4.77 -9.76 1.80
CA GLN A 212 5.70 -10.33 0.84
C GLN A 212 6.05 -9.31 -0.23
N VAL A 213 7.32 -9.26 -0.62
CA VAL A 213 7.74 -8.70 -1.90
C VAL A 213 8.47 -9.81 -2.64
N ARG A 214 8.04 -10.08 -3.87
CA ARG A 214 8.76 -11.03 -4.73
C ARG A 214 8.74 -10.70 -6.20
N ASN A 215 9.83 -11.03 -6.89
CA ASN A 215 10.00 -10.92 -8.34
C ASN A 215 10.06 -9.46 -8.81
N PHE A 216 11.04 -8.68 -8.37
CA PHE A 216 11.19 -7.29 -8.82
C PHE A 216 12.63 -6.89 -9.07
N VAL A 217 12.81 -6.00 -10.05
CA VAL A 217 13.99 -5.14 -10.10
C VAL A 217 13.63 -3.80 -9.46
N LEU A 218 14.37 -3.38 -8.44
CA LEU A 218 14.22 -2.07 -7.81
C LEU A 218 15.33 -1.15 -8.33
N ASP A 219 14.96 -0.13 -9.10
CA ASP A 219 15.90 0.76 -9.78
C ASP A 219 15.79 2.18 -9.25
N ILE A 220 16.81 2.60 -8.49
CA ILE A 220 16.94 3.96 -7.96
C ILE A 220 18.02 4.77 -8.68
N ARG A 221 18.56 4.28 -9.82
CA ARG A 221 19.72 4.91 -10.48
C ARG A 221 19.44 6.33 -11.02
N GLN A 222 18.17 6.68 -11.21
CA GLN A 222 17.77 8.03 -11.64
C GLN A 222 17.53 8.98 -10.47
N ILE A 223 17.38 8.47 -9.24
CA ILE A 223 17.21 9.28 -8.05
C ILE A 223 18.59 9.85 -7.64
N PRO A 224 18.69 11.14 -7.25
CA PRO A 224 19.92 11.69 -6.71
C PRO A 224 20.44 10.89 -5.50
N PRO A 225 21.76 10.67 -5.37
CA PRO A 225 22.33 9.92 -4.26
C PRO A 225 21.91 10.46 -2.89
N GLY A 226 21.53 9.55 -1.98
CA GLY A 226 21.16 9.89 -0.60
C GLY A 226 19.71 10.35 -0.40
N VAL A 227 18.90 10.43 -1.46
CA VAL A 227 17.49 10.87 -1.36
C VAL A 227 16.53 9.76 -0.97
N ALA A 228 16.76 8.53 -1.45
CA ALA A 228 15.83 7.41 -1.24
C ALA A 228 16.55 6.07 -1.12
N ASN A 229 15.84 5.11 -0.53
CA ASN A 229 16.24 3.71 -0.47
C ASN A 229 15.37 2.85 -1.40
N CYS A 230 15.76 1.60 -1.67
CA CYS A 230 14.88 0.67 -2.39
C CYS A 230 13.72 0.19 -1.50
N LEU A 231 14.02 -0.15 -0.25
CA LEU A 231 13.09 -0.78 0.67
C LEU A 231 13.18 -0.14 2.06
N HIS A 232 12.05 0.29 2.60
CA HIS A 232 11.87 0.48 4.03
C HIS A 232 11.13 -0.76 4.54
N TRP A 233 11.91 -1.77 4.98
CA TRP A 233 11.43 -3.11 5.36
C TRP A 233 11.37 -3.29 6.87
N GLN A 234 10.62 -2.42 7.53
CA GLN A 234 10.37 -2.47 8.97
C GLN A 234 9.19 -3.41 9.26
N VAL A 235 9.47 -4.69 9.42
CA VAL A 235 8.46 -5.75 9.53
C VAL A 235 8.80 -6.75 10.64
N ALA A 236 7.82 -7.59 10.99
CA ALA A 236 7.96 -8.70 11.95
C ALA A 236 7.81 -10.08 11.26
N GLN A 237 7.38 -11.12 11.98
CA GLN A 237 7.26 -12.48 11.48
C GLN A 237 6.20 -12.65 10.37
N GLY A 238 6.28 -13.79 9.66
CA GLY A 238 5.38 -14.08 8.55
C GLY A 238 5.61 -13.16 7.35
N THR A 239 6.80 -12.58 7.24
CA THR A 239 7.19 -11.70 6.14
C THR A 239 8.36 -12.27 5.33
N SER A 240 8.44 -11.91 4.05
CA SER A 240 9.54 -12.37 3.18
C SER A 240 9.87 -11.41 2.06
N LEU A 241 11.15 -11.39 1.69
CA LEU A 241 11.67 -10.87 0.42
C LEU A 241 12.19 -12.06 -0.39
N GLN A 242 11.86 -12.14 -1.67
CA GLN A 242 12.25 -13.28 -2.50
C GLN A 242 12.44 -12.86 -3.96
N ASN A 243 13.59 -13.19 -4.55
CA ASN A 243 13.92 -12.90 -5.96
C ASN A 243 13.88 -11.41 -6.28
#